data_AF-A0A851GJK6-F1
#
_entry.id   AF-A0A851GJK6-F1
#
_cell.length_a   1.000
_cell.length_b   1.000
_cell.length_c   1.000
_cell.angle_alpha   90.00
_cell.angle_beta   90.00
_cell.angle_gamma   90.00
#
_symmetry.space_group_name_H-M   'P 1'
#
loop_
_entity.id
_entity.type
_entity.pdbx_description
1 polymer ?
#
loop_
_entity_poly.entity_id
_entity_poly.type
_entity_poly.pdbx_seq_one_letter_code
_entity_poly.pdbx_strand_id
1 'polypeptide(L)'
;MRIWYIAAGVLYVRQKMKVLMASTLIVFGCVWLLYSMIMPSVNRSAALSNAMQLEANLEAWAYSKASQGKLNQNDIDEIFSEKRGLTLGGENPENSFQEMIKDIVYSSAPPIWPGVVAIFVGMLGVGYSLRISPKKQQAEQVAAPDS
;
A
#
# COMPACT_ATOMS: atom_id res chain seq x y z
N MET A 1 17.94 -43.50 26.02
CA MET A 1 18.00 -43.13 24.58
C MET A 1 16.71 -42.50 24.03
N ARG A 2 15.50 -43.08 24.19
CA ARG A 2 14.27 -42.58 23.54
C ARG A 2 13.85 -41.13 23.84
N ILE A 3 14.12 -40.61 25.05
CA ILE A 3 13.67 -39.27 25.48
C ILE A 3 14.43 -38.14 24.75
N TRP A 4 15.71 -38.35 24.46
CA TRP A 4 16.57 -37.38 23.77
C TRP A 4 16.15 -37.16 22.31
N TYR A 5 15.76 -38.23 21.60
CA TYR A 5 15.26 -38.12 20.23
C TYR A 5 13.95 -37.33 20.12
N ILE A 6 13.07 -37.44 21.12
CA ILE A 6 11.81 -36.68 21.15
C ILE A 6 12.10 -35.20 21.40
N ALA A 7 13.01 -34.88 22.34
CA ALA A 7 13.40 -33.51 22.63
C ALA A 7 14.09 -32.82 21.43
N ALA A 8 15.01 -33.51 20.75
CA ALA A 8 15.67 -33.01 19.55
C ALA A 8 14.69 -32.81 18.39
N GLY A 9 13.73 -33.73 18.20
CA GLY A 9 12.67 -33.60 17.20
C GLY A 9 11.76 -32.40 17.45
N VAL A 10 11.35 -32.17 18.69
CA VAL A 10 10.50 -31.01 19.08
C VAL A 10 11.23 -29.68 18.88
N LEU A 11 12.52 -29.62 19.21
CA LEU A 11 13.36 -28.43 18.99
C LEU A 11 13.53 -28.12 17.50
N TYR A 12 13.75 -29.15 16.67
CA TYR A 12 13.86 -29.00 15.22
C TYR A 12 12.58 -28.47 14.59
N VAL A 13 11.42 -29.04 14.96
CA VAL A 13 10.11 -28.58 14.46
C VAL A 13 9.84 -27.14 14.86
N ARG A 14 10.13 -26.77 16.12
CA ARG A 14 9.94 -25.40 16.62
C ARG A 14 10.84 -24.40 15.89
N GLN A 15 12.05 -24.80 15.50
CA GLN A 15 12.97 -23.93 14.76
C GLN A 15 12.53 -23.74 13.30
N LYS A 16 12.10 -24.80 12.62
CA LYS A 16 11.49 -24.70 11.29
C LYS A 16 10.27 -23.78 11.28
N MET A 17 9.42 -23.87 12.30
CA MET A 17 8.22 -23.04 12.40
C MET A 17 8.54 -21.56 12.57
N LYS A 18 9.60 -21.22 13.32
CA LYS A 18 10.08 -19.82 13.46
C LYS A 18 10.60 -19.24 12.14
N VAL A 19 11.38 -20.03 11.40
CA VAL A 19 11.89 -19.60 10.09
C VAL A 19 10.74 -19.42 9.09
N LEU A 20 9.76 -20.32 9.10
CA LEU A 20 8.56 -20.21 8.27
C LEU A 20 7.74 -18.95 8.61
N MET A 21 7.52 -18.67 9.91
CA MET A 21 6.82 -17.45 10.33
C MET A 21 7.58 -16.17 9.96
N ALA A 22 8.90 -16.19 10.07
CA ALA A 22 9.72 -15.04 9.71
C ALA A 22 9.74 -14.80 8.19
N SER A 23 9.79 -15.87 7.38
CA SER A 23 9.73 -15.74 5.92
C SER A 23 8.35 -15.30 5.43
N THR A 24 7.26 -15.77 6.05
CA THR A 24 5.91 -15.28 5.71
C THR A 24 5.73 -13.81 6.05
N LEU A 25 6.29 -13.33 7.16
CA LEU A 25 6.32 -11.90 7.51
C LEU A 25 7.03 -11.06 6.43
N ILE A 26 8.16 -11.54 5.90
CA ILE A 26 8.87 -10.86 4.81
C ILE A 26 8.01 -10.82 3.55
N VAL A 27 7.42 -11.95 3.15
CA VAL A 27 6.55 -12.02 1.97
C VAL A 27 5.35 -11.09 2.12
N PHE A 28 4.71 -11.09 3.29
CA PHE A 28 3.57 -10.21 3.57
C PHE A 28 3.97 -8.73 3.52
N GLY A 29 5.13 -8.38 4.06
CA GLY A 29 5.67 -7.03 3.97
C GLY A 29 5.98 -6.60 2.53
N CYS A 30 6.53 -7.49 1.70
CA CYS A 30 6.73 -7.22 0.27
C CYS A 30 5.41 -7.02 -0.48
N VAL A 31 4.40 -7.86 -0.21
CA VAL A 31 3.06 -7.71 -0.78
C VAL A 31 2.43 -6.38 -0.36
N TRP A 32 2.59 -5.97 0.90
CA TRP A 32 2.13 -4.68 1.39
C TRP A 32 2.79 -3.52 0.66
N LEU A 33 4.12 -3.57 0.49
CA LEU A 33 4.86 -2.53 -0.24
C LEU A 33 4.36 -2.40 -1.67
N LEU A 34 4.22 -3.53 -2.39
CA LEU A 34 3.67 -3.54 -3.75
C LEU A 34 2.26 -2.95 -3.78
N TYR A 35 1.39 -3.35 -2.85
CA TYR A 35 0.04 -2.81 -2.73
C TYR A 35 0.06 -1.29 -2.50
N SER A 36 0.85 -0.82 -1.54
CA SER A 36 0.96 0.60 -1.18
C SER A 36 1.57 1.46 -2.28
N MET A 37 2.37 0.89 -3.18
CA MET A 37 2.96 1.62 -4.31
C MET A 37 2.07 1.60 -5.56
N ILE A 38 1.50 0.44 -5.89
CA ILE A 38 0.76 0.25 -7.15
C ILE A 38 -0.66 0.83 -7.04
N MET A 39 -1.39 0.53 -5.96
CA MET A 39 -2.79 0.95 -5.84
C MET A 39 -3.00 2.47 -5.92
N PRO A 40 -2.16 3.32 -5.29
CA PRO A 40 -2.33 4.77 -5.43
C PRO A 40 -2.17 5.26 -6.86
N SER A 41 -1.27 4.66 -7.66
CA SER A 41 -1.06 5.08 -9.05
C SER A 41 -2.26 4.74 -9.95
N VAL A 42 -2.85 3.55 -9.75
CA VAL A 42 -4.07 3.12 -10.46
C VAL A 42 -5.27 3.95 -10.01
N ASN A 43 -5.47 4.10 -8.71
CA ASN A 43 -6.58 4.89 -8.16
C ASN A 43 -6.48 6.37 -8.57
N ARG A 44 -5.28 6.92 -8.67
CA ARG A 44 -5.06 8.28 -9.18
C ARG A 44 -5.48 8.44 -10.62
N SER A 45 -5.09 7.50 -11.48
CA SER A 45 -5.43 7.53 -12.90
C SER A 45 -6.94 7.39 -13.09
N ALA A 46 -7.58 6.50 -12.32
CA ALA A 46 -9.03 6.33 -12.33
C ALA A 46 -9.77 7.56 -11.79
N ALA A 47 -9.33 8.13 -10.67
CA ALA A 47 -9.96 9.31 -10.06
C ALA A 47 -9.85 10.55 -10.96
N LEU A 48 -8.69 10.79 -11.58
CA LEU A 48 -8.51 11.88 -12.55
C LEU A 48 -9.36 11.68 -13.80
N SER A 49 -9.42 10.46 -14.34
CA SER A 49 -10.29 10.15 -15.47
C SER A 49 -11.78 10.37 -15.16
N ASN A 50 -12.22 9.93 -13.98
CA ASN A 50 -13.59 10.17 -13.51
C ASN A 50 -13.86 11.67 -13.29
N ALA A 51 -12.88 12.42 -12.78
CA ALA A 51 -12.99 13.86 -12.61
C ALA A 51 -13.12 14.58 -13.96
N MET A 52 -12.30 14.23 -14.95
CA MET A 52 -12.39 14.77 -16.31
C MET A 52 -13.73 14.46 -16.97
N GLN A 53 -14.21 13.22 -16.85
CA GLN A 53 -15.53 12.84 -17.39
C GLN A 53 -16.66 13.58 -16.69
N LEU A 54 -16.57 13.78 -15.37
CA LEU A 54 -17.54 14.54 -14.62
C LEU A 54 -17.57 16.00 -15.06
N GLU A 55 -16.40 16.65 -15.20
CA GLU A 55 -16.29 18.02 -15.71
C GLU A 55 -16.89 18.14 -17.12
N ALA A 56 -16.55 17.25 -18.04
CA ALA A 56 -17.09 17.26 -19.40
C ALA A 56 -18.63 17.10 -19.44
N ASN A 57 -19.17 16.23 -18.58
CA ASN A 57 -20.62 16.04 -18.47
C ASN A 57 -21.32 17.27 -17.88
N LEU A 58 -20.70 17.91 -16.89
CA LEU A 58 -21.18 19.15 -16.26
C LEU A 58 -21.15 20.32 -17.23
N GLU A 59 -20.08 20.45 -18.01
CA GLU A 59 -19.94 21.44 -19.06
C GLU A 59 -21.04 21.26 -20.12
N ALA A 60 -21.20 20.04 -20.65
CA ALA A 60 -22.24 19.72 -21.63
C ALA A 60 -23.66 19.99 -21.09
N TRP A 61 -23.91 19.67 -19.82
CA TRP A 61 -25.17 19.98 -19.15
C TRP A 61 -25.40 21.50 -19.03
N ALA A 62 -24.36 22.26 -18.65
CA ALA A 62 -24.45 23.70 -18.46
C ALA A 62 -24.77 24.41 -19.78
N TYR A 63 -24.05 24.09 -20.86
CA TYR A 63 -24.35 24.63 -22.20
C TYR A 63 -25.75 24.21 -22.68
N SER A 64 -26.19 22.98 -22.39
CA SER A 64 -27.56 22.54 -22.68
C SER A 64 -28.62 23.38 -21.94
N LYS A 65 -28.33 23.84 -20.72
CA LYS A 65 -29.25 24.70 -19.95
C LYS A 65 -29.20 26.17 -20.37
N ALA A 66 -28.05 26.67 -20.81
CA ALA A 66 -27.96 28.00 -21.42
C ALA A 66 -28.77 28.10 -22.72
N SER A 67 -28.67 27.08 -23.60
CA SER A 67 -29.50 27.05 -24.82
C SER A 67 -31.01 26.97 -24.55
N GLN A 68 -31.42 26.51 -23.37
CA GLN A 68 -32.81 26.50 -22.90
C GLN A 68 -33.22 27.81 -22.20
N GLY A 69 -32.35 28.81 -22.13
CA GLY A 69 -32.58 30.07 -21.41
C GLY A 69 -32.67 29.93 -19.89
N LYS A 70 -32.20 28.80 -19.33
CA LYS A 70 -32.27 28.49 -17.89
C LYS A 70 -31.00 28.88 -17.13
N LEU A 71 -29.90 29.08 -17.84
CA LEU A 71 -28.64 29.58 -17.31
C LEU A 71 -28.14 30.72 -18.17
N ASN A 72 -27.42 31.66 -17.56
CA ASN A 72 -26.74 32.72 -18.28
C ASN A 72 -25.38 32.21 -18.78
N GLN A 73 -24.99 32.64 -19.97
CA GLN A 73 -23.72 32.23 -20.58
C GLN A 73 -22.52 32.71 -19.75
N ASN A 74 -22.61 33.93 -19.21
CA ASN A 74 -21.57 34.52 -18.37
C ASN A 74 -21.29 33.69 -17.09
N ASP A 75 -22.32 33.09 -16.50
CA ASP A 75 -22.18 32.26 -15.29
C ASP A 75 -21.46 30.94 -15.61
N ILE A 76 -21.64 30.42 -16.84
CA ILE A 76 -20.95 29.22 -17.32
C ILE A 76 -19.48 29.55 -17.54
N ASP A 77 -19.19 30.67 -18.20
CA ASP A 77 -17.81 31.08 -18.51
C ASP A 77 -17.01 31.43 -17.25
N GLU A 78 -17.68 31.87 -16.17
CA GLU A 78 -17.07 32.09 -14.85
C GLU A 78 -16.70 30.76 -14.14
N ILE A 79 -17.54 29.73 -14.27
CA ILE A 79 -17.34 28.41 -13.63
C ILE A 79 -16.37 27.54 -14.44
N PHE A 80 -16.39 27.66 -15.77
CA PHE A 80 -15.54 26.94 -16.71
C PHE A 80 -14.61 27.94 -17.41
N SER A 81 -13.62 28.47 -16.69
CA SER A 81 -12.65 29.40 -17.29
C SER A 81 -11.91 28.77 -18.49
N GLU A 82 -11.42 29.62 -19.42
CA GLU A 82 -10.73 29.23 -20.66
C GLU A 82 -9.56 28.22 -20.50
N LYS A 83 -9.05 28.05 -19.27
CA LYS A 83 -8.01 27.06 -18.93
C LYS A 83 -8.53 25.65 -18.64
N ARG A 84 -9.82 25.35 -18.89
CA ARG A 84 -10.42 23.99 -18.92
C ARG A 84 -10.40 23.24 -17.59
N GLY A 85 -10.82 23.89 -16.52
CA GLY A 85 -11.05 23.20 -15.24
C GLY A 85 -12.24 23.82 -14.53
N LEU A 86 -13.07 22.97 -13.92
CA LEU A 86 -14.16 23.43 -13.07
C LEU A 86 -13.54 24.11 -11.84
N THR A 87 -13.75 25.42 -11.70
CA THR A 87 -13.38 26.16 -10.50
C THR A 87 -14.57 26.11 -9.54
N LEU A 88 -14.48 25.27 -8.50
CA LEU A 88 -15.47 25.25 -7.43
C LEU A 88 -15.32 26.55 -6.62
N GLY A 89 -16.20 27.52 -6.90
CA GLY A 89 -16.20 28.82 -6.25
C GLY A 89 -16.30 28.68 -4.73
N GLY A 90 -15.23 29.04 -4.02
CA GLY A 90 -15.22 29.14 -2.56
C GLY A 90 -13.93 28.72 -1.86
N GLU A 91 -13.17 27.75 -2.37
CA GLU A 91 -12.06 27.16 -1.57
C GLU A 91 -10.64 27.53 -2.03
N ASN A 92 -10.40 27.82 -3.32
CA ASN A 92 -9.15 28.46 -3.78
C ASN A 92 -9.26 28.88 -5.27
N PRO A 93 -9.06 30.15 -5.66
CA PRO A 93 -9.05 30.56 -7.08
C PRO A 93 -7.89 29.96 -7.89
N GLU A 94 -6.89 29.34 -7.24
CA GLU A 94 -5.70 28.81 -7.91
C GLU A 94 -5.78 27.31 -8.24
N ASN A 95 -6.75 26.56 -7.68
CA ASN A 95 -6.81 25.10 -7.84
C ASN A 95 -8.07 24.67 -8.59
N SER A 96 -7.89 23.95 -9.70
CA SER A 96 -9.00 23.31 -10.42
C SER A 96 -9.53 22.09 -9.68
N PHE A 97 -10.76 21.68 -9.98
CA PHE A 97 -11.36 20.45 -9.44
C PHE A 97 -10.46 19.22 -9.66
N GLN A 98 -9.78 19.13 -10.80
CA GLN A 98 -8.79 18.06 -11.06
C GLN A 98 -7.61 18.10 -10.08
N GLU A 99 -7.10 19.29 -9.73
CA GLU A 99 -5.99 19.44 -8.79
C GLU A 99 -6.42 19.10 -7.36
N MET A 100 -7.66 19.42 -6.99
CA MET A 100 -8.26 18.99 -5.72
C MET A 100 -8.40 17.46 -5.63
N ILE A 101 -8.90 16.81 -6.69
CA ILE A 101 -9.01 15.34 -6.72
C ILE A 101 -7.63 14.69 -6.65
N LYS A 102 -6.63 15.27 -7.31
CA LYS A 102 -5.23 14.82 -7.23
C LYS A 102 -4.73 14.88 -5.78
N ASP A 103 -4.97 15.98 -5.07
CA ASP A 103 -4.55 16.17 -3.67
C ASP A 103 -5.24 15.19 -2.72
N ILE A 104 -6.56 15.00 -2.85
CA ILE A 104 -7.33 14.01 -2.08
C ILE A 104 -6.77 12.60 -2.28
N VAL A 105 -6.44 12.23 -3.52
CA VAL A 105 -5.86 10.91 -3.81
C VAL A 105 -4.46 10.77 -3.20
N TYR A 106 -3.64 11.83 -3.22
CA TYR A 106 -2.33 11.84 -2.57
C TYR A 106 -2.45 11.67 -1.06
N SER A 107 -3.37 12.37 -0.42
CA SER A 107 -3.60 12.27 1.02
C SER A 107 -4.21 10.93 1.45
N SER A 108 -4.81 10.18 0.53
CA SER A 108 -5.50 8.90 0.82
C SER A 108 -4.63 7.67 0.56
N ALA A 109 -3.36 7.83 0.17
CA ALA A 109 -2.48 6.72 -0.15
C ALA A 109 -2.22 5.83 1.09
N PRO A 110 -2.24 4.49 0.96
CA PRO A 110 -1.93 3.58 2.07
C PRO A 110 -0.51 3.82 2.59
N PRO A 111 -0.29 3.76 3.92
CA PRO A 111 1.03 3.98 4.47
C PRO A 111 2.01 2.87 4.07
N ILE A 112 3.26 3.24 3.78
CA ILE A 112 4.34 2.32 3.39
C ILE A 112 4.96 1.61 4.61
N TRP A 113 4.95 2.28 5.77
CA TRP A 113 5.64 1.83 6.98
C TRP A 113 5.27 0.42 7.50
N PRO A 114 4.01 -0.09 7.39
CA PRO A 114 3.69 -1.44 7.85
C PRO A 114 4.47 -2.52 7.10
N GLY A 115 4.66 -2.34 5.79
CA GLY A 115 5.43 -3.26 4.96
C GLY A 115 6.91 -3.26 5.32
N VAL A 116 7.49 -2.06 5.53
CA VAL A 116 8.90 -1.91 5.94
C VAL A 116 9.15 -2.58 7.30
N VAL A 117 8.28 -2.35 8.27
CA VAL A 117 8.39 -2.95 9.61
C VAL A 117 8.29 -4.46 9.54
N ALA A 118 7.34 -5.01 8.77
CA ALA A 118 7.18 -6.46 8.62
C ALA A 118 8.42 -7.13 8.03
N ILE A 119 9.02 -6.53 7.00
CA ILE A 119 10.27 -7.04 6.39
C ILE A 119 11.42 -6.97 7.39
N PHE A 120 11.58 -5.84 8.08
CA PHE A 120 12.67 -5.67 9.04
C PHE A 120 12.60 -6.69 10.18
N VAL A 121 11.42 -6.86 10.79
CA VAL A 121 11.19 -7.85 11.85
C VAL A 121 11.40 -9.27 11.34
N GLY A 122 10.93 -9.59 10.13
CA GLY A 122 11.16 -10.89 9.50
C GLY A 122 12.64 -11.18 9.26
N MET A 123 13.40 -10.20 8.75
CA MET A 123 14.86 -10.33 8.56
C MET A 123 15.60 -10.58 9.88
N LEU A 124 15.24 -9.84 10.94
CA LEU A 124 15.79 -10.09 12.28
C LEU A 124 15.44 -11.51 12.76
N GLY A 125 14.20 -11.94 12.59
CA GLY A 125 13.74 -13.28 12.97
C GLY A 125 14.52 -14.41 12.28
N VAL A 126 14.79 -14.27 10.98
CA VAL A 126 15.63 -15.20 10.21
C VAL A 126 17.08 -15.16 10.72
N GLY A 127 17.66 -13.98 10.90
CA GLY A 127 19.04 -13.80 11.38
C GLY A 127 19.28 -14.42 12.76
N TYR A 128 18.35 -14.21 13.71
CA TYR A 128 18.41 -14.84 15.03
C TYR A 128 18.23 -16.36 14.96
N SER A 129 17.32 -16.85 14.11
CA SER A 129 17.06 -18.29 13.98
C SER A 129 18.22 -19.05 13.33
N LEU A 130 18.98 -18.41 12.43
CA LEU A 130 20.16 -19.00 11.80
C LEU A 130 21.41 -18.97 12.70
N ARG A 131 21.60 -17.91 13.52
CA ARG A 131 22.74 -17.82 14.46
C ARG A 131 22.72 -18.86 15.57
N ILE A 132 21.55 -19.39 15.92
CA ILE A 132 21.40 -20.41 16.99
C ILE A 132 21.68 -21.83 16.43
N SER A 133 21.68 -22.03 15.11
CA SER A 133 21.82 -23.35 14.47
C SER A 133 23.17 -24.06 14.67
N PRO A 134 24.36 -23.44 14.52
CA PRO A 134 25.60 -24.22 14.55
C PRO A 134 26.04 -24.62 15.97
N LYS A 135 25.69 -23.84 17.00
CA LYS A 135 26.17 -24.10 18.38
C LYS A 135 25.42 -25.20 19.10
N LYS A 136 24.13 -25.39 18.85
CA LYS A 136 23.33 -26.44 19.53
C LYS A 136 23.54 -27.84 18.94
N GLN A 137 23.67 -27.95 17.62
CA GLN A 137 23.87 -29.26 16.98
C GLN A 137 25.28 -29.83 17.23
N GLN A 138 26.32 -28.99 17.28
CA GLN A 138 27.67 -29.45 17.64
C GLN A 138 27.79 -29.80 19.13
N ALA A 139 27.15 -29.05 20.03
CA ALA A 139 27.19 -29.35 21.46
C ALA A 139 26.48 -30.68 21.81
N GLU A 140 25.44 -31.05 21.07
CA GLU A 140 24.69 -32.30 21.30
C GLU A 140 25.34 -33.52 20.62
N GLN A 141 26.14 -33.33 19.55
CA GLN A 141 26.96 -34.40 18.96
C GLN A 141 28.24 -34.68 19.74
N VAL A 142 28.86 -33.68 20.37
CA VAL A 142 30.08 -33.88 21.20
C VAL A 142 29.74 -34.47 22.59
N ALA A 143 28.49 -34.35 23.04
CA ALA A 143 28.03 -34.87 24.33
C ALA A 143 27.50 -36.33 24.28
N ALA A 144 27.50 -36.97 23.11
CA ALA A 144 27.28 -38.41 23.00
C ALA A 144 28.64 -39.11 23.05
N PRO A 145 29.07 -39.68 24.19
CA PRO A 145 30.31 -40.45 24.23
C PRO A 145 30.14 -41.72 23.39
N ASP A 146 31.19 -42.07 22.68
CA ASP A 146 31.33 -43.33 21.95
C ASP A 146 30.93 -44.51 22.84
N SER A 147 29.90 -45.25 22.42
CA SER A 147 29.57 -46.58 22.93
C SER A 147 29.30 -47.52 21.77
#